data_AF-A0A2I0KFR5-F1
#
_entry.id   AF-A0A2I0KFR5-F1
#
_cell.length_a   1.000
_cell.length_b   1.000
_cell.length_c   1.000
_cell.angle_alpha   90.00
_cell.angle_beta   90.00
_cell.angle_gamma   90.00
#
_symmetry.space_group_name_H-M   'P 1'
#
loop_
_entity.id
_entity.type
_entity.pdbx_description
1 polymer ?
#
loop_
_entity_poly.entity_id
_entity_poly.type
_entity_poly.pdbx_seq_one_letter_code
_entity_poly.pdbx_strand_id
1 'polypeptide(L)'
;SVSPLDVEFLEDIAGENWEGDCAVYAHNSGSLSRLTNTGKLIVSLKTLECEIFTISPIRVFNQNLHFAPIGLLDMYNSGGAIEAINCTANTSGCVVKIEARGCGKLGAYSNFKPELCKVDTRESEFSYNHGNNMLTVHLPMDCSFRDIEIVY
;
A
#
# COMPACT_ATOMS: atom_id res chain seq x y z
N SER A 1 8.62 7.18 -18.87
CA SER A 1 8.52 6.01 -17.96
C SER A 1 8.43 6.52 -16.55
N VAL A 2 7.97 5.68 -15.64
CA VAL A 2 7.96 5.95 -14.19
C VAL A 2 8.86 4.94 -13.51
N SER A 3 9.71 5.37 -12.59
CA SER A 3 10.65 4.54 -11.85
C SER A 3 10.67 4.94 -10.37
N PRO A 4 10.93 4.00 -9.44
CA PRO A 4 11.18 4.37 -8.04
C PRO A 4 12.32 5.38 -7.86
N LEU A 5 13.34 5.36 -8.73
CA LEU A 5 14.44 6.34 -8.70
C LEU A 5 14.01 7.78 -9.06
N ASP A 6 12.81 7.97 -9.60
CA ASP A 6 12.27 9.30 -9.89
C ASP A 6 11.72 9.98 -8.61
N VAL A 7 11.64 9.26 -7.48
CA VAL A 7 11.20 9.78 -6.18
C VAL A 7 12.39 10.16 -5.34
N GLU A 8 12.51 11.45 -5.02
CA GLU A 8 13.54 11.95 -4.12
C GLU A 8 13.38 11.38 -2.70
N PHE A 9 14.50 11.08 -2.04
CA PHE A 9 14.56 10.60 -0.65
C PHE A 9 13.79 9.28 -0.39
N LEU A 10 13.55 8.48 -1.43
CA LEU A 10 12.83 7.21 -1.29
C LEU A 10 13.50 6.27 -0.27
N GLU A 11 14.83 6.17 -0.30
CA GLU A 11 15.58 5.30 0.62
C GLU A 11 15.43 5.75 2.08
N ASP A 12 15.34 7.06 2.32
CA ASP A 12 15.19 7.63 3.67
C ASP A 12 13.83 7.31 4.31
N ILE A 13 12.79 7.13 3.48
CA ILE A 13 11.42 6.83 3.94
C ILE A 13 11.06 5.34 3.87
N ALA A 14 11.87 4.53 3.19
CA ALA A 14 11.55 3.14 2.90
C ALA A 14 11.48 2.25 4.13
N GLY A 15 12.17 2.62 5.21
CA GLY A 15 12.19 1.90 6.48
C GLY A 15 13.17 0.71 6.49
N GLU A 16 13.48 0.21 7.69
CA GLU A 16 14.60 -0.71 7.94
C GLU A 16 14.53 -2.06 7.21
N ASN A 17 13.33 -2.51 6.83
CA ASN A 17 13.10 -3.82 6.21
C ASN A 17 12.78 -3.74 4.71
N TRP A 18 13.25 -2.71 4.02
CA TRP A 18 13.05 -2.56 2.57
C TRP A 18 14.20 -3.20 1.78
N GLU A 19 13.86 -4.02 0.79
CA GLU A 19 14.85 -4.73 -0.06
C GLU A 19 15.00 -4.11 -1.46
N GLY A 20 14.47 -2.90 -1.68
CA GLY A 20 14.55 -2.17 -2.95
C GLY A 20 13.27 -2.20 -3.78
N ASP A 21 12.36 -3.14 -3.53
CA ASP A 21 11.13 -3.25 -4.34
C ASP A 21 10.06 -2.24 -3.92
N CYS A 22 9.30 -1.74 -4.88
CA CYS A 22 8.21 -0.80 -4.68
C CYS A 22 6.91 -1.29 -5.32
N ALA A 23 5.81 -0.96 -4.68
CA ALA A 23 4.48 -1.03 -5.24
C ALA A 23 4.19 0.29 -5.96
N VAL A 24 3.80 0.21 -7.23
CA VAL A 24 3.45 1.38 -8.06
C VAL A 24 1.99 1.29 -8.43
N TYR A 25 1.19 2.20 -7.86
CA TYR A 25 -0.25 2.29 -8.08
C TYR A 25 -0.58 3.45 -9.01
N ALA A 26 -1.38 3.17 -10.03
CA ALA A 26 -1.84 4.14 -11.02
C ALA A 26 -3.31 4.48 -10.73
N HIS A 27 -3.59 5.73 -10.37
CA HIS A 27 -4.88 6.14 -9.81
C HIS A 27 -6.04 6.10 -10.82
N ASN A 28 -5.83 6.60 -12.03
CA ASN A 28 -6.90 6.68 -13.04
C ASN A 28 -7.24 5.30 -13.59
N SER A 29 -6.25 4.44 -13.83
CA SER A 29 -6.46 3.05 -14.26
C SER A 29 -6.82 2.08 -13.12
N GLY A 30 -6.58 2.46 -11.86
CA GLY A 30 -6.76 1.60 -10.69
C GLY A 30 -5.84 0.38 -10.67
N SER A 31 -4.71 0.43 -11.37
CA SER A 31 -3.80 -0.70 -11.55
C SER A 31 -2.62 -0.66 -10.57
N LEU A 32 -2.18 -1.85 -10.12
CA LEU A 32 -1.07 -2.03 -9.20
C LEU A 32 0.00 -2.91 -9.85
N SER A 33 1.26 -2.49 -9.74
CA SER A 33 2.41 -3.25 -10.20
C SER A 33 3.52 -3.26 -9.15
N ARG A 34 4.39 -4.28 -9.17
CA ARG A 34 5.61 -4.33 -8.38
C ARG A 34 6.79 -4.03 -9.29
N LEU A 35 7.67 -3.12 -8.89
CA LEU A 35 8.92 -2.80 -9.58
C LEU A 35 10.09 -2.95 -8.61
N THR A 36 11.25 -3.35 -9.12
CA THR A 36 12.51 -3.20 -8.39
C THR A 36 12.89 -1.71 -8.32
N ASN A 37 13.82 -1.33 -7.43
CA ASN A 37 14.29 0.06 -7.33
C ASN A 37 14.76 0.63 -8.67
N THR A 38 15.46 -0.15 -9.48
CA THR A 38 15.95 0.22 -10.81
C THR A 38 14.96 -0.05 -11.94
N GLY A 39 13.79 -0.60 -11.61
CA GLY A 39 12.73 -0.95 -12.54
C GLY A 39 12.09 0.28 -13.19
N LYS A 40 11.51 0.08 -14.37
CA LYS A 40 10.81 1.14 -15.11
C LYS A 40 9.46 0.63 -15.60
N LEU A 41 8.42 1.39 -15.31
CA LEU A 41 7.10 1.23 -15.91
C LEU A 41 7.02 2.11 -17.16
N ILE A 42 6.82 1.50 -18.32
CA ILE A 42 6.60 2.22 -19.57
C ILE A 42 5.15 2.70 -19.60
N VAL A 43 4.95 3.99 -19.76
CA VAL A 43 3.64 4.65 -19.78
C VAL A 43 3.43 5.28 -21.14
N SER A 44 2.24 5.10 -21.71
CA SER A 44 1.79 5.74 -22.95
C SER A 44 0.50 6.49 -22.64
N LEU A 45 0.49 7.80 -22.90
CA LEU A 45 -0.64 8.69 -22.67
C LEU A 45 -1.05 9.33 -24.00
N LYS A 46 -2.36 9.43 -24.23
CA LYS A 46 -2.94 10.17 -25.36
C LYS A 46 -2.87 11.68 -25.13
N THR A 47 -3.20 12.45 -26.17
CA THR A 47 -3.35 13.90 -26.08
C THR A 47 -4.35 14.27 -24.99
N LEU A 48 -3.92 15.11 -24.04
CA LEU A 48 -4.68 15.54 -22.85
C LEU A 48 -4.99 14.42 -21.83
N GLU A 49 -4.33 13.27 -21.90
CA GLU A 49 -4.42 12.23 -20.88
C GLU A 49 -3.33 12.42 -19.82
N CYS A 50 -3.69 12.18 -18.56
CA CYS A 50 -2.74 12.14 -17.44
C CYS A 50 -2.96 10.87 -16.61
N GLU A 51 -1.94 10.46 -15.88
CA GLU A 51 -2.01 9.42 -14.87
C GLU A 51 -1.18 9.87 -13.67
N ILE A 52 -1.67 9.57 -12.47
CA ILE A 52 -1.00 9.88 -11.21
C ILE A 52 -0.56 8.56 -10.60
N PHE A 53 0.71 8.50 -10.22
CA PHE A 53 1.32 7.30 -9.65
C PHE A 53 1.70 7.52 -8.19
N THR A 54 1.34 6.55 -7.36
CA THR A 54 1.88 6.42 -6.00
C THR A 54 2.93 5.32 -5.99
N ILE A 55 4.13 5.65 -5.53
CA ILE A 55 5.23 4.70 -5.36
C ILE A 55 5.40 4.47 -3.86
N SER A 56 5.10 3.26 -3.40
CA SER A 56 5.25 2.86 -2.01
C SER A 56 6.32 1.78 -1.87
N PRO A 57 7.34 1.96 -1.01
CA PRO A 57 8.31 0.93 -0.66
C PRO A 57 7.64 -0.35 -0.13
N ILE A 58 8.07 -1.52 -0.61
CA ILE A 58 7.63 -2.83 -0.14
C ILE A 58 8.55 -3.30 0.97
N ARG A 59 8.05 -3.27 2.20
CA ARG A 59 8.77 -3.78 3.38
C ARG A 59 8.55 -5.29 3.50
N VAL A 60 9.58 -5.99 3.97
CA VAL A 60 9.52 -7.43 4.25
C VAL A 60 9.35 -7.64 5.75
N PHE A 61 8.20 -8.21 6.13
CA PHE A 61 7.89 -8.60 7.50
C PHE A 61 7.93 -10.11 7.66
N ASN A 62 8.27 -10.59 8.85
CA ASN A 62 8.30 -12.02 9.19
C ASN A 62 8.98 -12.91 8.10
N GLN A 63 10.09 -12.43 7.53
CA GLN A 63 10.90 -13.07 6.48
C GLN A 63 10.27 -13.18 5.08
N ASN A 64 8.94 -13.25 4.94
CA ASN A 64 8.31 -13.53 3.64
C ASN A 64 7.03 -12.73 3.34
N LEU A 65 6.54 -11.90 4.26
CA LEU A 65 5.39 -11.03 4.02
C LEU A 65 5.88 -9.72 3.40
N HIS A 66 5.63 -9.54 2.12
CA HIS A 66 5.92 -8.32 1.39
C HIS A 66 4.70 -7.40 1.43
N PHE A 67 4.85 -6.22 2.04
CA PHE A 67 3.74 -5.31 2.26
C PHE A 67 4.12 -3.85 1.97
N ALA A 68 3.22 -3.12 1.30
CA ALA A 68 3.37 -1.69 1.06
C ALA A 68 2.01 -0.96 1.15
N PRO A 69 1.84 0.01 2.06
CA PRO A 69 0.61 0.80 2.11
C PRO A 69 0.58 1.83 0.97
N ILE A 70 -0.45 1.79 0.13
CA ILE A 70 -0.66 2.79 -0.93
C ILE A 70 -1.35 4.02 -0.35
N GLY A 71 -2.20 3.83 0.66
CA GLY A 71 -3.01 4.89 1.26
C GLY A 71 -4.42 4.92 0.68
N LEU A 72 -5.05 6.09 0.67
CA LEU A 72 -6.44 6.22 0.21
C LEU A 72 -6.51 6.20 -1.32
N LEU A 73 -7.12 5.17 -1.90
CA LEU A 73 -7.12 4.93 -3.35
C LEU A 73 -7.87 6.00 -4.15
N ASP A 74 -8.91 6.58 -3.54
CA ASP A 74 -9.74 7.62 -4.15
C ASP A 74 -9.18 9.04 -3.94
N MET A 75 -7.96 9.17 -3.42
CA MET A 75 -7.25 10.45 -3.20
C MET A 75 -5.93 10.46 -3.99
N TYR A 76 -5.59 11.59 -4.63
CA TYR A 76 -4.33 11.70 -5.37
C TYR A 76 -3.10 11.84 -4.47
N ASN A 77 -3.27 12.36 -3.25
CA ASN A 77 -2.26 12.39 -2.20
C ASN A 77 -2.41 11.17 -1.26
N SER A 78 -2.67 10.00 -1.85
CA SER A 78 -3.04 8.75 -1.15
C SER A 78 -2.09 8.41 0.00
N GLY A 79 -0.79 8.35 -0.26
CA GLY A 79 0.23 8.01 0.73
C GLY A 79 0.33 9.01 1.88
N GLY A 80 -0.09 10.27 1.67
CA GLY A 80 -0.13 11.29 2.71
C GLY A 80 -1.17 11.04 3.79
N ALA A 81 -2.07 10.07 3.60
CA ALA A 81 -3.01 9.62 4.62
C ALA A 81 -2.36 8.66 5.64
N ILE A 82 -1.22 8.05 5.32
CA ILE A 82 -0.53 7.09 6.19
C ILE A 82 0.31 7.86 7.21
N GLU A 83 0.03 7.67 8.50
CA GLU A 83 0.80 8.28 9.59
C GLU A 83 1.89 7.31 10.11
N ALA A 84 1.58 6.01 10.21
CA ALA A 84 2.55 5.00 10.63
C ALA A 84 2.25 3.60 10.08
N ILE A 85 3.29 2.76 10.02
CA ILE A 85 3.18 1.33 9.71
C ILE A 85 4.15 0.52 10.56
N ASN A 86 3.65 -0.56 11.17
CA ASN A 86 4.42 -1.50 11.97
C ASN A 86 3.95 -2.95 11.69
N CYS A 87 4.79 -3.98 11.86
CA CYS A 87 4.30 -5.36 12.01
C CYS A 87 4.76 -5.90 13.36
N THR A 88 3.84 -6.58 14.03
CA THR A 88 4.15 -7.49 15.14
C THR A 88 4.09 -8.92 14.62
N ALA A 89 5.23 -9.60 14.57
CA ALA A 89 5.34 -11.00 14.16
C ALA A 89 5.69 -11.89 15.35
N ASN A 90 5.07 -13.06 15.43
CA ASN A 90 5.42 -14.12 16.37
C ASN A 90 5.33 -15.49 15.69
N THR A 91 5.52 -16.58 16.44
CA THR A 91 5.45 -17.95 15.90
C THR A 91 4.07 -18.34 15.37
N SER A 92 3.02 -17.57 15.66
CA SER A 92 1.62 -17.83 15.30
C SER A 92 1.07 -16.94 14.18
N GLY A 93 1.81 -15.93 13.70
CA GLY A 93 1.36 -15.05 12.59
C GLY A 93 2.08 -13.69 12.56
N CYS A 94 1.73 -12.85 11.58
CA CYS A 94 2.10 -11.41 11.57
C CYS A 94 0.85 -10.56 11.52
N VAL A 95 0.84 -9.50 12.32
CA VAL A 95 -0.18 -8.46 12.24
C VAL A 95 0.49 -7.18 11.78
N VAL A 96 0.10 -6.70 10.60
CA VAL A 96 0.50 -5.38 10.11
C VAL A 96 -0.47 -4.36 10.66
N LYS A 97 0.04 -3.35 11.37
CA LYS A 97 -0.72 -2.22 11.88
C LYS A 97 -0.42 -0.99 11.05
N ILE A 98 -1.48 -0.28 10.65
CA ILE A 98 -1.41 0.95 9.89
C ILE A 98 -2.21 2.00 10.64
N GLU A 99 -1.59 3.14 10.88
CA GLU A 99 -2.25 4.34 11.38
C GLU A 99 -2.50 5.24 10.18
N ALA A 100 -3.76 5.60 9.94
CA ALA A 100 -4.11 6.42 8.79
C ALA A 100 -5.25 7.39 9.11
N ARG A 101 -5.31 8.49 8.35
CA ARG A 101 -6.35 9.49 8.46
C ARG A 101 -7.19 9.58 7.18
N GLY A 102 -8.50 9.51 7.35
CA GLY A 102 -9.47 9.72 6.28
C GLY A 102 -10.52 8.61 6.22
N CYS A 103 -11.09 8.42 5.04
CA CYS A 103 -12.29 7.62 4.80
C CYS A 103 -12.26 7.01 3.39
N GLY A 104 -13.10 6.02 3.14
CA GLY A 104 -13.19 5.35 1.84
C GLY A 104 -12.26 4.14 1.75
N LYS A 105 -11.64 3.91 0.58
CA LYS A 105 -10.84 2.70 0.34
C LYS A 105 -9.37 2.93 0.69
N LEU A 106 -8.87 2.21 1.70
CA LEU A 106 -7.44 2.09 1.98
C LEU A 106 -6.86 0.94 1.16
N GLY A 107 -5.87 1.22 0.32
CA GLY A 107 -5.19 0.23 -0.51
C GLY A 107 -3.80 -0.12 -0.01
N ALA A 108 -3.39 -1.35 -0.29
CA ALA A 108 -2.03 -1.82 -0.05
C ALA A 108 -1.63 -2.90 -1.04
N TYR A 109 -0.33 -3.00 -1.32
CA TYR A 109 0.25 -4.23 -1.87
C TYR A 109 0.47 -5.22 -0.71
N SER A 110 0.07 -6.47 -0.92
CA SER A 110 0.33 -7.56 0.00
C SER A 110 0.51 -8.85 -0.79
N ASN A 111 1.66 -9.53 -0.70
CA ASN A 111 1.86 -10.78 -1.45
C ASN A 111 1.02 -11.96 -0.94
N PHE A 112 0.56 -11.90 0.30
CA PHE A 112 -0.39 -12.85 0.86
C PHE A 112 -1.78 -12.22 1.00
N LYS A 113 -2.81 -13.07 0.91
CA LYS A 113 -4.16 -12.67 1.28
C LYS A 113 -4.26 -12.67 2.81
N PRO A 114 -4.72 -11.58 3.45
CA PRO A 114 -4.97 -11.58 4.90
C PRO A 114 -6.07 -12.57 5.29
N GLU A 115 -6.02 -13.03 6.54
CA GLU A 115 -7.12 -13.80 7.15
C GLU A 115 -8.30 -12.89 7.49
N LEU A 116 -8.02 -11.73 8.09
CA LEU A 116 -9.01 -10.71 8.43
C LEU A 116 -8.37 -9.32 8.49
N CYS A 117 -9.21 -8.29 8.38
CA CYS A 117 -8.83 -6.90 8.61
C CYS A 117 -9.71 -6.31 9.72
N LYS A 118 -9.14 -5.42 10.54
CA LYS A 118 -9.86 -4.66 11.56
C LYS A 118 -9.63 -3.17 11.38
N VAL A 119 -10.66 -2.38 11.65
CA VAL A 119 -10.61 -0.92 11.75
C VAL A 119 -11.11 -0.54 13.14
N ASP A 120 -10.26 0.12 13.93
CA ASP A 120 -10.48 0.44 15.34
C ASP A 120 -10.99 -0.76 16.14
N THR A 121 -10.25 -1.88 16.05
CA THR A 121 -10.52 -3.18 16.69
C THR A 121 -11.75 -3.94 16.19
N ARG A 122 -12.58 -3.35 15.33
CA ARG A 122 -13.75 -4.01 14.74
C ARG A 122 -13.40 -4.65 13.41
N GLU A 123 -13.88 -5.86 13.18
CA GLU A 123 -13.71 -6.53 11.90
C GLU A 123 -14.31 -5.69 10.77
N SER A 124 -13.57 -5.59 9.67
CA SER A 124 -13.94 -4.83 8.48
C SER A 124 -13.83 -5.69 7.24
N GLU A 125 -14.78 -5.50 6.33
CA GLU A 125 -14.73 -6.13 5.02
C GLU A 125 -13.51 -5.62 4.22
N PHE A 126 -12.85 -6.55 3.54
CA PHE A 126 -11.75 -6.28 2.63
C PHE A 126 -11.92 -7.06 1.33
N SER A 127 -11.30 -6.55 0.26
CA SER A 127 -11.15 -7.28 -0.99
C SER A 127 -9.67 -7.53 -1.27
N TYR A 128 -9.37 -8.66 -1.93
CA TYR A 128 -8.01 -9.03 -2.30
C TYR A 128 -7.98 -9.56 -3.72
N ASN A 129 -7.13 -8.97 -4.56
CA ASN A 129 -6.94 -9.38 -5.95
C ASN A 129 -5.65 -10.20 -6.09
N HIS A 130 -5.80 -11.50 -6.27
CA HIS A 130 -4.67 -12.42 -6.47
C HIS A 130 -3.83 -12.14 -7.73
N GLY A 131 -4.40 -11.49 -8.74
CA GLY A 131 -3.71 -11.21 -10.00
C GLY A 131 -2.64 -10.12 -9.88
N ASN A 132 -2.83 -9.16 -8.98
CA ASN A 132 -1.91 -8.03 -8.80
C ASN A 132 -1.51 -7.77 -7.34
N ASN A 133 -1.94 -8.64 -6.41
CA ASN A 133 -1.63 -8.56 -4.98
C ASN A 133 -2.16 -7.27 -4.31
N MET A 134 -3.26 -6.72 -4.83
CA MET A 134 -3.92 -5.55 -4.25
C MET A 134 -4.86 -5.98 -3.12
N LEU A 135 -4.62 -5.45 -1.94
CA LEU A 135 -5.53 -5.47 -0.79
C LEU A 135 -6.28 -4.14 -0.73
N THR A 136 -7.58 -4.18 -0.45
CA THR A 136 -8.38 -2.98 -0.18
C THR A 136 -9.24 -3.17 1.06
N VAL A 137 -9.09 -2.29 2.03
CA VAL A 137 -9.88 -2.25 3.28
C VAL A 137 -10.80 -1.04 3.25
N HIS A 138 -12.06 -1.23 3.63
CA HIS A 138 -13.05 -0.15 3.65
C HIS A 138 -13.04 0.58 4.99
N LEU A 139 -12.71 1.87 4.96
CA LEU A 139 -12.76 2.75 6.13
C LEU A 139 -14.14 3.41 6.24
N PRO A 140 -14.63 3.67 7.48
CA PRO A 140 -15.84 4.44 7.70
C PRO A 140 -15.81 5.85 7.06
N MET A 141 -16.98 6.39 6.73
CA MET A 141 -17.14 7.63 5.94
C MET A 141 -17.07 8.93 6.76
N ASP A 142 -16.76 8.87 8.04
CA ASP A 142 -16.64 10.02 8.96
C ASP A 142 -15.25 10.68 8.95
N CYS A 143 -14.32 10.15 8.16
CA CYS A 143 -13.02 10.74 7.81
C CYS A 143 -12.15 11.11 9.03
N SER A 144 -12.04 10.19 9.99
CA SER A 144 -11.22 10.35 11.19
C SER A 144 -9.85 9.67 11.06
N PHE A 145 -9.03 9.81 12.10
CA PHE A 145 -7.91 8.91 12.34
C PHE A 145 -8.44 7.49 12.61
N ARG A 146 -7.72 6.47 12.15
CA ARG A 146 -8.07 5.05 12.25
C ARG A 146 -6.83 4.20 12.51
N ASP A 147 -7.01 3.21 13.38
CA ASP A 147 -6.08 2.11 13.56
C ASP A 147 -6.55 0.92 12.73
N ILE A 148 -5.78 0.54 11.72
CA ILE A 148 -6.07 -0.61 10.86
C ILE A 148 -5.13 -1.75 11.21
N GLU A 149 -5.68 -2.94 11.47
CA GLU A 149 -4.91 -4.16 11.68
C GLU A 149 -5.21 -5.16 10.57
N ILE A 150 -4.17 -5.66 9.92
CA ILE A 150 -4.24 -6.68 8.88
C ILE A 150 -3.56 -7.94 9.43
N VAL A 151 -4.33 -9.00 9.59
CA VAL A 151 -3.89 -10.24 10.24
C VAL A 151 -3.59 -11.29 9.18
N TYR A 152 -2.42 -11.91 9.29
CA TYR A 152 -1.90 -12.97 8.43
C TYR A 152 -1.54 -14.21 9.22
#